data_AF-A0A4Z2HD83-F1
#
_entry.id   AF-A0A4Z2HD83-F1
#
_cell.length_a   1.000
_cell.length_b   1.000
_cell.length_c   1.000
_cell.angle_alpha   90.00
_cell.angle_beta   90.00
_cell.angle_gamma   90.00
#
_symmetry.space_group_name_H-M   'P 1'
#
loop_
_entity.id
_entity.type
_entity.pdbx_description
1 polymer ?
#
loop_
_entity_poly.entity_id
_entity_poly.type
_entity_poly.pdbx_seq_one_letter_code
_entity_poly.pdbx_strand_id
1 'polypeptide(L)'
;MAPKVITFSFDVGNGPVELTVHSAAPLNDDQWHRVMAERNVKESVLQLDQTYRASRLAPAQGHTRLELFSQLYVGAAGGQRGFLGCIRALRMNGITLDLEERAKVTPGVKPGCQGHCTSFGMYCRNGGKCVERYNGYLCDCAATPYDGPFCSRDVGGFFEAGTLVKYNFMPEAVAGASRDAKTVTHQLTPHEVNLTKEEVSFSFSTSNAPAILMYVSSKTQDYLAVVLRQNGVID
;
A
#
# COMPACT_ATOMS: atom_id res chain seq x y z
N MET A 1 -2.51 6.31 -12.45
CA MET A 1 -2.84 7.62 -11.88
C MET A 1 -3.69 7.40 -10.64
N ALA A 2 -3.42 8.13 -9.56
CA ALA A 2 -4.18 8.01 -8.32
C ALA A 2 -5.52 8.76 -8.45
N PRO A 3 -6.67 8.15 -8.13
CA PRO A 3 -7.99 8.76 -8.30
C PRO A 3 -8.16 10.02 -7.43
N LYS A 4 -8.67 11.10 -8.01
CA LYS A 4 -8.96 12.38 -7.34
C LYS A 4 -10.37 12.89 -7.61
N VAL A 5 -11.21 12.05 -8.20
CA VAL A 5 -12.48 12.47 -8.81
C VAL A 5 -13.56 11.50 -8.36
N ILE A 6 -14.68 12.05 -7.91
CA ILE A 6 -15.92 11.28 -7.71
C ILE A 6 -17.03 11.89 -8.54
N THR A 7 -17.92 11.04 -9.00
CA THR A 7 -19.00 11.40 -9.92
C THR A 7 -20.33 10.88 -9.38
N PHE A 8 -21.35 11.74 -9.42
CA PHE A 8 -22.75 11.38 -9.18
C PHE A 8 -23.52 11.54 -10.48
N SER A 9 -24.14 10.45 -10.96
CA SER A 9 -24.88 10.42 -12.21
C SER A 9 -26.29 9.88 -12.01
N PHE A 10 -27.28 10.49 -12.69
CA PHE A 10 -28.67 10.03 -12.70
C PHE A 10 -29.37 10.45 -14.00
N ASP A 11 -30.44 9.74 -14.37
CA ASP A 11 -31.32 10.07 -15.48
C ASP A 11 -32.78 9.92 -15.04
N VAL A 12 -33.62 10.90 -15.34
CA VAL A 12 -35.06 10.91 -15.03
C VAL A 12 -35.94 10.94 -16.28
N GLY A 13 -35.41 10.55 -17.43
CA GLY A 13 -36.12 10.55 -18.72
C GLY A 13 -35.85 11.77 -19.59
N ASN A 14 -35.04 12.72 -19.11
CA ASN A 14 -34.59 13.88 -19.87
C ASN A 14 -33.12 13.76 -20.32
N GLY A 15 -32.51 12.58 -20.14
CA GLY A 15 -31.11 12.32 -20.40
C GLY A 15 -30.24 12.42 -19.14
N PRO A 16 -28.99 11.94 -19.23
CA PRO A 16 -28.11 11.81 -18.08
C PRO A 16 -27.63 13.17 -17.55
N VAL A 17 -27.65 13.28 -16.23
CA VAL A 17 -27.08 14.39 -15.48
C VAL A 17 -25.89 13.86 -14.70
N GLU A 18 -24.76 14.55 -14.81
CA GLU A 18 -23.52 14.20 -14.10
C GLU A 18 -23.03 15.40 -13.27
N LEU A 19 -22.66 15.15 -12.01
CA LEU A 19 -21.97 16.07 -11.12
C LEU A 19 -20.64 15.46 -10.72
N THR A 20 -19.58 16.26 -10.75
CA THR A 20 -18.22 15.81 -10.48
C THR A 20 -17.54 16.75 -9.49
N VAL A 21 -16.85 16.20 -8.49
CA VAL A 21 -15.97 16.98 -7.61
C VAL A 21 -14.54 16.47 -7.71
N HIS A 22 -13.59 17.39 -7.63
CA HIS A 22 -12.16 17.12 -7.70
C HIS A 22 -11.53 17.42 -6.34
N SER A 23 -10.88 16.42 -5.74
CA SER A 23 -10.08 16.60 -4.53
C SER A 23 -8.67 17.07 -4.88
N ALA A 24 -8.03 17.78 -3.93
CA ALA A 24 -6.62 18.16 -4.09
C ALA A 24 -5.70 16.93 -3.94
N ALA A 25 -5.98 16.10 -2.94
CA ALA A 25 -5.25 14.87 -2.65
C ALA A 25 -5.89 13.63 -3.32
N PRO A 26 -5.12 12.57 -3.60
CA PRO A 26 -5.66 11.27 -3.99
C PRO A 26 -6.63 10.69 -2.96
N LEU A 27 -7.67 9.99 -3.43
CA LEU A 27 -8.73 9.39 -2.60
C LEU A 27 -8.49 7.92 -2.26
N ASN A 28 -7.41 7.35 -2.76
CA ASN A 28 -6.96 5.99 -2.45
C ASN A 28 -5.80 6.03 -1.44
N ASP A 29 -5.93 6.87 -0.42
CA ASP A 29 -4.94 7.15 0.62
C ASP A 29 -5.15 6.31 1.90
N ASP A 30 -6.07 5.34 1.84
CA ASP A 30 -6.47 4.47 2.95
C ASP A 30 -7.12 5.24 4.13
N GLN A 31 -7.57 6.47 3.89
CA GLN A 31 -8.33 7.27 4.83
C GLN A 31 -9.83 7.22 4.55
N TRP A 32 -10.62 7.56 5.57
CA TRP A 32 -12.07 7.60 5.44
C TRP A 32 -12.52 8.89 4.76
N HIS A 33 -13.12 8.73 3.57
CA HIS A 33 -13.80 9.82 2.88
C HIS A 33 -15.32 9.76 3.08
N ARG A 34 -15.96 10.93 3.23
CA ARG A 34 -17.42 11.04 3.35
C ARG A 34 -18.00 11.61 2.06
N VAL A 35 -18.85 10.83 1.40
CA VAL A 35 -19.59 11.25 0.20
C VAL A 35 -21.05 11.48 0.54
N MET A 36 -21.60 12.61 0.09
CA MET A 36 -23.02 12.91 0.13
C MET A 36 -23.50 13.28 -1.26
N ALA A 37 -24.49 12.55 -1.77
CA ALA A 37 -25.17 12.86 -3.02
C ALA A 37 -26.64 13.09 -2.72
N GLU A 38 -27.16 14.25 -3.10
CA GLU A 38 -28.56 14.63 -2.93
C GLU A 38 -29.14 15.05 -4.28
N ARG A 39 -30.37 14.62 -4.54
CA ARG A 39 -31.21 15.16 -5.61
C ARG A 39 -32.56 15.52 -5.02
N ASN A 40 -32.98 16.75 -5.20
CA ASN A 40 -34.33 17.20 -4.88
C ASN A 40 -34.93 17.97 -6.07
N VAL A 41 -36.14 18.51 -5.89
CA VAL A 41 -36.88 19.22 -6.95
C VAL A 41 -36.26 20.57 -7.35
N LYS A 42 -35.34 21.11 -6.53
CA LYS A 42 -34.68 22.41 -6.77
C LYS A 42 -33.29 22.23 -7.36
N GLU A 43 -32.51 21.32 -6.79
CA GLU A 43 -31.13 21.08 -7.19
C GLU A 43 -30.65 19.66 -6.93
N SER A 44 -29.51 19.33 -7.52
CA SER A 44 -28.69 18.16 -7.20
C SER A 44 -27.36 18.64 -6.64
N VAL A 45 -26.85 17.93 -5.64
CA VAL A 45 -25.64 18.29 -4.90
C VAL A 45 -24.78 17.05 -4.73
N LEU A 46 -23.47 17.19 -4.97
CA LEU A 46 -22.46 16.22 -4.62
C LEU A 46 -21.44 16.88 -3.69
N GLN A 47 -21.15 16.25 -2.57
CA GLN A 47 -20.19 16.74 -1.58
C GLN A 47 -19.24 15.63 -1.14
N LEU A 48 -17.95 15.98 -1.02
CA LEU A 48 -16.86 15.12 -0.56
C LEU A 48 -16.15 15.79 0.62
N ASP A 49 -16.00 15.04 1.72
CA ASP A 49 -15.31 15.42 2.95
C ASP A 49 -15.78 16.74 3.58
N GLN A 50 -17.01 17.13 3.29
CA GLN A 50 -17.60 18.43 3.64
C GLN A 50 -16.93 19.64 2.96
N THR A 51 -15.74 19.49 2.40
CA THR A 51 -14.94 20.56 1.78
C THR A 51 -15.25 20.78 0.32
N TYR A 52 -15.34 19.72 -0.49
CA TYR A 52 -15.53 19.82 -1.93
C TYR A 52 -17.00 19.65 -2.27
N ARG A 53 -17.59 20.60 -3.01
CA ARG A 53 -19.02 20.59 -3.35
C ARG A 53 -19.24 20.98 -4.81
N ALA A 54 -20.11 20.24 -5.48
CA ALA A 54 -20.68 20.59 -6.78
C ALA A 54 -22.21 20.62 -6.65
N SER A 55 -22.87 21.54 -7.36
CA SER A 55 -24.32 21.62 -7.40
C SER A 55 -24.82 21.96 -8.79
N ARG A 56 -26.01 21.48 -9.14
CA ARG A 56 -26.67 21.76 -10.41
C ARG A 56 -28.17 21.95 -10.19
N LEU A 57 -28.71 23.06 -10.69
CA LEU A 57 -30.15 23.34 -10.62
C LEU A 57 -30.94 22.28 -11.39
N ALA A 58 -32.10 21.92 -10.85
CA ALA A 58 -33.04 21.05 -11.52
C ALA A 58 -33.59 21.73 -12.79
N PRO A 59 -33.73 21.03 -13.91
CA PRO A 59 -34.37 21.58 -15.10
C PRO A 59 -35.79 22.07 -14.81
N ALA A 60 -36.18 23.21 -15.38
CA ALA A 60 -37.53 23.76 -15.21
C ALA A 60 -38.63 22.88 -15.85
N GLN A 61 -38.25 22.04 -16.82
CA GLN A 61 -39.12 21.11 -17.52
C GLN A 61 -38.56 19.70 -17.36
N GLY A 62 -39.38 18.75 -16.87
CA GLY A 62 -38.94 17.37 -16.71
C GLY A 62 -39.67 16.56 -15.66
N HIS A 63 -39.44 15.26 -15.68
CA HIS A 63 -39.91 14.36 -14.63
C HIS A 63 -39.16 14.64 -13.32
N THR A 64 -39.92 14.90 -12.26
CA THR A 64 -39.37 15.18 -10.94
C THR A 64 -39.09 13.91 -10.15
N ARG A 65 -39.75 12.80 -10.49
CA ARG A 65 -39.65 11.52 -9.79
C ARG A 65 -38.68 10.59 -10.51
N LEU A 66 -37.70 10.06 -9.77
CA LEU A 66 -36.86 8.95 -10.19
C LEU A 66 -37.49 7.68 -9.61
N GLU A 67 -38.00 6.80 -10.47
CA GLU A 67 -38.55 5.50 -10.04
C GLU A 67 -37.51 4.41 -10.23
N LEU A 68 -37.07 3.83 -9.12
CA LEU A 68 -36.09 2.75 -9.10
C LEU A 68 -36.83 1.44 -8.81
N PHE A 69 -36.83 0.53 -9.77
CA PHE A 69 -37.50 -0.77 -9.66
C PHE A 69 -36.52 -1.95 -9.51
N SER A 70 -35.23 -1.70 -9.71
CA SER A 70 -34.19 -2.70 -9.57
C SER A 70 -33.69 -2.82 -8.13
N GLN A 71 -32.95 -3.90 -7.86
CA GLN A 71 -32.24 -4.08 -6.60
C GLN A 71 -31.13 -3.04 -6.46
N LEU A 72 -30.85 -2.63 -5.22
CA LEU A 72 -29.69 -1.81 -4.89
C LEU A 72 -28.43 -2.67 -4.93
N TYR A 73 -27.46 -2.28 -5.76
CA TYR A 73 -26.14 -2.89 -5.81
C TYR A 73 -25.12 -1.97 -5.13
N VAL A 74 -24.28 -2.54 -4.28
CA VAL A 74 -23.21 -1.83 -3.58
C VAL A 74 -21.89 -2.48 -3.95
N GLY A 75 -20.90 -1.68 -4.34
CA GLY A 75 -19.56 -2.12 -4.70
C GLY A 75 -19.39 -2.54 -6.16
N ALA A 76 -20.36 -3.18 -6.81
CA ALA A 76 -20.25 -3.52 -8.23
C ALA A 76 -21.62 -3.56 -8.92
N ALA A 77 -21.69 -3.11 -10.18
CA ALA A 77 -22.88 -3.21 -11.03
C ALA A 77 -22.48 -3.24 -12.51
N GLY A 78 -23.31 -3.90 -13.35
CA GLY A 78 -23.26 -3.75 -14.81
C GLY A 78 -21.96 -4.18 -15.51
N GLY A 79 -21.23 -5.17 -14.97
CA GLY A 79 -19.98 -5.67 -15.58
C GLY A 79 -18.78 -4.73 -15.50
N GLN A 80 -18.91 -3.61 -14.78
CA GLN A 80 -17.79 -2.70 -14.50
C GLN A 80 -16.81 -3.32 -13.49
N ARG A 81 -15.57 -2.81 -13.44
CA ARG A 81 -14.64 -3.17 -12.37
C ARG A 81 -15.26 -2.79 -11.03
N GLY A 82 -15.46 -3.78 -10.17
CA GLY A 82 -16.00 -3.58 -8.83
C GLY A 82 -15.07 -2.77 -7.95
N PHE A 83 -15.66 -2.07 -6.99
CA PHE A 83 -14.99 -1.44 -5.87
C PHE A 83 -14.29 -2.50 -5.01
N LEU A 84 -13.07 -2.18 -4.60
CA LEU A 84 -12.27 -2.96 -3.67
C LEU A 84 -11.84 -2.06 -2.53
N GLY A 85 -12.31 -2.34 -1.32
CA GLY A 85 -12.07 -1.52 -0.14
C GLY A 85 -13.24 -1.60 0.84
N CYS A 86 -13.44 -0.55 1.62
CA CYS A 86 -14.46 -0.51 2.64
C CYS A 86 -15.54 0.54 2.39
N ILE A 87 -16.79 0.18 2.71
CA ILE A 87 -17.93 1.09 2.77
C ILE A 87 -18.54 0.95 4.16
N ARG A 88 -18.81 2.08 4.82
CA ARG A 88 -19.49 2.12 6.13
C ARG A 88 -20.51 3.24 6.17
N ALA A 89 -21.42 3.17 7.14
CA ALA A 89 -22.45 4.18 7.38
C ALA A 89 -23.28 4.51 6.12
N LEU A 90 -23.58 3.50 5.30
CA LEU A 90 -24.41 3.66 4.11
C LEU A 90 -25.84 4.03 4.54
N ARG A 91 -26.27 5.23 4.12
CA ARG A 91 -27.61 5.73 4.36
C ARG A 91 -28.27 6.08 3.04
N MET A 92 -29.53 5.68 2.89
CA MET A 92 -30.36 6.00 1.73
C MET A 92 -31.67 6.60 2.23
N ASN A 93 -31.96 7.84 1.84
CA ASN A 93 -33.16 8.57 2.25
C ASN A 93 -33.39 8.56 3.78
N GLY A 94 -32.31 8.73 4.56
CA GLY A 94 -32.34 8.72 6.02
C GLY A 94 -32.33 7.33 6.67
N ILE A 95 -32.59 6.27 5.91
CA ILE A 95 -32.55 4.89 6.40
C ILE A 95 -31.11 4.39 6.35
N THR A 96 -30.62 3.86 7.48
CA THR A 96 -29.31 3.19 7.52
C THR A 96 -29.47 1.76 7.05
N LEU A 97 -28.68 1.35 6.05
CA LEU A 97 -28.68 -0.01 5.53
C LEU A 97 -27.64 -0.83 6.29
N ASP A 98 -28.06 -2.00 6.79
CA ASP A 98 -27.18 -2.90 7.53
C ASP A 98 -26.27 -3.68 6.58
N LEU A 99 -25.11 -3.11 6.30
CA LEU A 99 -24.08 -3.76 5.49
C LEU A 99 -23.39 -4.91 6.23
N GLU A 100 -23.39 -4.91 7.56
CA GLU A 100 -22.64 -5.89 8.35
C GLU A 100 -23.35 -7.25 8.33
N GLU A 101 -24.66 -7.27 8.59
CA GLU A 101 -25.45 -8.50 8.47
C GLU A 101 -25.47 -9.00 7.03
N ARG A 102 -25.56 -8.09 6.04
CA ARG A 102 -25.52 -8.50 4.63
C ARG A 102 -24.17 -9.07 4.23
N ALA A 103 -23.07 -8.56 4.78
CA ALA A 103 -21.73 -9.06 4.51
C ALA A 103 -21.57 -10.53 4.95
N LYS A 104 -22.14 -10.92 6.11
CA LYS A 104 -22.03 -12.29 6.64
C LYS A 104 -22.54 -13.37 5.68
N VAL A 105 -23.50 -13.04 4.82
CA VAL A 105 -24.13 -13.96 3.88
C VAL A 105 -23.72 -13.74 2.42
N THR A 106 -22.86 -12.76 2.13
CA THR A 106 -22.46 -12.40 0.78
C THR A 106 -21.02 -12.87 0.50
N PRO A 107 -20.80 -13.83 -0.42
CA PRO A 107 -19.47 -14.30 -0.76
C PRO A 107 -18.53 -13.17 -1.17
N GLY A 108 -17.32 -13.16 -0.62
CA GLY A 108 -16.31 -12.13 -0.92
C GLY A 108 -16.46 -10.81 -0.16
N VAL A 109 -17.53 -10.63 0.62
CA VAL A 109 -17.71 -9.48 1.51
C VAL A 109 -17.53 -9.95 2.96
N LYS A 110 -16.76 -9.22 3.76
CA LYS A 110 -16.53 -9.54 5.18
C LYS A 110 -17.18 -8.46 6.07
N PRO A 111 -17.78 -8.84 7.20
CA PRO A 111 -18.30 -7.87 8.15
C PRO A 111 -17.17 -7.08 8.81
N GLY A 112 -17.45 -5.81 9.13
CA GLY A 112 -16.51 -4.90 9.75
C GLY A 112 -15.48 -4.28 8.79
N CYS A 113 -14.94 -3.14 9.19
CA CYS A 113 -13.78 -2.51 8.55
C CYS A 113 -13.07 -1.59 9.55
N GLN A 114 -12.49 -2.17 10.59
CA GLN A 114 -11.70 -1.41 11.59
C GLN A 114 -10.22 -1.24 11.19
N GLY A 115 -9.84 -1.70 10.00
CA GLY A 115 -8.44 -1.79 9.58
C GLY A 115 -7.73 -2.88 10.37
N HIS A 116 -7.11 -3.83 9.67
CA HIS A 116 -6.37 -4.91 10.30
C HIS A 116 -5.22 -4.38 11.15
N CYS A 117 -4.59 -3.27 10.79
CA CYS A 117 -3.51 -2.71 11.61
C CYS A 117 -3.95 -2.22 12.99
N THR A 118 -5.21 -1.80 13.16
CA THR A 118 -5.73 -1.41 14.48
C THR A 118 -5.81 -2.60 15.43
N SER A 119 -6.24 -3.77 14.92
CA SER A 119 -6.46 -4.97 15.75
C SER A 119 -5.25 -5.90 15.79
N PHE A 120 -4.50 -5.99 14.69
CA PHE A 120 -3.42 -6.95 14.48
C PHE A 120 -2.05 -6.29 14.29
N GLY A 121 -1.96 -4.97 14.25
CA GLY A 121 -0.69 -4.27 14.08
C GLY A 121 0.31 -4.56 15.20
N MET A 122 -0.18 -4.89 16.41
CA MET A 122 0.66 -5.31 17.53
C MET A 122 1.47 -6.60 17.27
N TYR A 123 1.11 -7.39 16.26
CA TYR A 123 1.87 -8.57 15.88
C TYR A 123 3.10 -8.27 15.02
N CYS A 124 3.22 -7.05 14.48
CA CYS A 124 4.46 -6.60 13.82
C CYS A 124 5.51 -6.30 14.89
N ARG A 125 6.45 -7.23 15.09
CA ARG A 125 7.46 -7.14 16.15
C ARG A 125 8.64 -6.28 15.73
N ASN A 126 9.51 -5.98 16.70
CA ASN A 126 10.83 -5.41 16.49
C ASN A 126 10.87 -4.11 15.66
N GLY A 127 9.85 -3.25 15.84
CA GLY A 127 9.74 -1.98 15.12
C GLY A 127 9.19 -2.10 13.70
N GLY A 128 8.72 -3.29 13.28
CA GLY A 128 8.06 -3.48 11.99
C GLY A 128 6.80 -2.63 11.86
N LYS A 129 6.63 -1.97 10.70
CA LYS A 129 5.47 -1.11 10.45
C LYS A 129 4.30 -1.95 9.93
N CYS A 130 3.17 -1.93 10.62
CA CYS A 130 1.96 -2.52 10.07
C CYS A 130 1.47 -1.70 8.86
N VAL A 131 1.20 -2.37 7.75
CA VAL A 131 0.65 -1.76 6.55
C VAL A 131 -0.64 -2.46 6.18
N GLU A 132 -1.72 -1.67 6.08
CA GLU A 132 -3.03 -2.16 5.71
C GLU A 132 -3.04 -2.69 4.26
N ARG A 133 -3.85 -3.72 4.03
CA ARG A 133 -4.10 -4.30 2.71
C ARG A 133 -5.59 -4.58 2.56
N TYR A 134 -6.08 -4.58 1.33
CA TYR A 134 -7.50 -4.81 1.06
C TYR A 134 -8.06 -6.13 1.62
N ASN A 135 -7.20 -7.14 1.80
CA ASN A 135 -7.55 -8.46 2.31
C ASN A 135 -6.86 -8.81 3.63
N GLY A 136 -6.27 -7.84 4.34
CA GLY A 136 -5.50 -8.13 5.54
C GLY A 136 -4.56 -7.01 5.97
N TYR A 137 -3.43 -7.40 6.54
CA TYR A 137 -2.30 -6.54 6.80
C TYR A 137 -1.01 -7.27 6.43
N LEU A 138 0.07 -6.52 6.31
CA LEU A 138 1.43 -7.06 6.34
C LEU A 138 2.28 -6.25 7.31
N CYS A 139 3.36 -6.87 7.78
CA CYS A 139 4.40 -6.17 8.52
C CYS A 139 5.52 -5.81 7.55
N ASP A 140 5.76 -4.52 7.36
CA ASP A 140 6.91 -4.00 6.63
C ASP A 140 8.12 -3.97 7.58
N CYS A 141 9.08 -4.86 7.30
CA CYS A 141 10.30 -5.02 8.08
C CYS A 141 11.51 -4.33 7.45
N ALA A 142 11.36 -3.64 6.31
CA ALA A 142 12.49 -3.15 5.50
C ALA A 142 13.40 -2.17 6.24
N ALA A 143 12.87 -1.43 7.21
CA ALA A 143 13.62 -0.50 8.06
C ALA A 143 14.13 -1.17 9.37
N THR A 144 14.13 -2.50 9.45
CA THR A 144 14.51 -3.27 10.64
C THR A 144 15.52 -4.37 10.29
N PRO A 145 16.34 -4.86 11.23
CA PRO A 145 17.22 -6.02 11.00
C PRO A 145 16.46 -7.37 11.11
N TYR A 146 15.14 -7.37 10.89
CA TYR A 146 14.29 -8.56 11.01
C TYR A 146 13.49 -8.78 9.72
N ASP A 147 13.04 -10.02 9.51
CA ASP A 147 12.26 -10.44 8.35
C ASP A 147 11.17 -11.46 8.76
N GLY A 148 10.41 -11.93 7.78
CA GLY A 148 9.27 -12.80 7.93
C GLY A 148 7.96 -12.03 8.11
N PRO A 149 6.81 -12.73 8.14
CA PRO A 149 5.49 -12.11 8.11
C PRO A 149 5.19 -11.20 9.32
N PHE A 150 5.94 -11.35 10.41
CA PHE A 150 5.76 -10.64 11.67
C PHE A 150 7.05 -9.96 12.16
N CYS A 151 8.04 -9.76 11.28
CA CYS A 151 9.34 -9.17 11.60
C CYS A 151 10.02 -9.80 12.84
N SER A 152 9.92 -11.13 12.94
CA SER A 152 10.36 -11.88 14.13
C SER A 152 11.61 -12.72 13.88
N ARG A 153 12.03 -12.85 12.62
CA ARG A 153 13.24 -13.59 12.25
C ARG A 153 14.39 -12.61 12.12
N ASP A 154 15.38 -12.69 13.01
CA ASP A 154 16.60 -11.89 12.92
C ASP A 154 17.34 -12.18 11.61
N VAL A 155 17.79 -11.12 10.93
CA VAL A 155 18.58 -11.18 9.70
C VAL A 155 19.99 -10.72 10.03
N GLY A 156 20.78 -11.64 10.58
CA GLY A 156 22.14 -11.38 11.01
C GLY A 156 23.03 -12.61 10.90
N GLY A 157 24.33 -12.37 11.08
CA GLY A 157 25.33 -13.42 11.16
C GLY A 157 26.28 -13.13 12.31
N PHE A 158 26.73 -14.19 12.98
CA PHE A 158 27.83 -14.10 13.94
C PHE A 158 29.15 -14.35 13.20
N PHE A 159 30.15 -13.50 13.47
CA PHE A 159 31.45 -13.57 12.82
C PHE A 159 32.52 -13.85 13.86
N GLU A 160 33.28 -14.93 13.64
CA GLU A 160 34.54 -15.15 14.36
C GLU A 160 35.65 -14.29 13.75
N ALA A 161 36.67 -13.96 14.54
CA ALA A 161 37.79 -13.14 14.09
C ALA A 161 38.46 -13.77 12.85
N GLY A 162 38.61 -12.99 11.78
CA GLY A 162 39.23 -13.42 10.52
C GLY A 162 38.30 -14.15 9.54
N THR A 163 37.02 -14.35 9.87
CA THR A 163 36.02 -14.92 8.95
C THR A 163 35.40 -13.84 8.06
N LEU A 164 34.86 -14.24 6.90
CA LEU A 164 34.19 -13.33 5.97
C LEU A 164 33.04 -14.03 5.22
N VAL A 165 32.09 -13.22 4.77
CA VAL A 165 31.05 -13.62 3.80
C VAL A 165 31.27 -12.81 2.53
N LYS A 166 31.23 -13.47 1.37
CA LYS A 166 31.46 -12.84 0.06
C LYS A 166 30.23 -13.01 -0.83
N TYR A 167 29.78 -11.89 -1.40
CA TYR A 167 28.78 -11.87 -2.47
C TYR A 167 29.44 -11.50 -3.79
N ASN A 168 29.07 -12.19 -4.87
CA ASN A 168 29.54 -11.91 -6.22
C ASN A 168 28.42 -11.19 -7.00
N PHE A 169 28.67 -9.97 -7.48
CA PHE A 169 27.69 -9.14 -8.22
C PHE A 169 27.63 -9.45 -9.74
N MET A 170 28.23 -10.55 -10.20
CA MET A 170 28.26 -10.95 -11.62
C MET A 170 27.16 -11.97 -11.94
N PRO A 171 26.49 -11.88 -13.11
CA PRO A 171 25.67 -12.95 -13.60
C PRO A 171 26.57 -14.08 -14.11
N GLU A 172 26.67 -15.20 -13.39
CA GLU A 172 27.22 -16.43 -13.95
C GLU A 172 26.22 -17.02 -14.96
N ALA A 173 26.35 -16.59 -16.21
CA ALA A 173 26.07 -17.43 -17.37
C ALA A 173 27.37 -17.60 -18.15
N VAL A 174 28.33 -18.33 -17.59
CA VAL A 174 29.43 -18.91 -18.36
C VAL A 174 29.27 -20.42 -18.24
N ALA A 175 28.84 -21.04 -19.33
CA ALA A 175 28.79 -22.49 -19.46
C ALA A 175 30.20 -23.07 -19.24
N GLY A 176 30.36 -23.94 -18.23
CA GLY A 176 31.50 -24.85 -18.17
C GLY A 176 32.32 -24.98 -16.87
N ALA A 177 31.86 -24.53 -15.69
CA ALA A 177 32.59 -24.76 -14.45
C ALA A 177 31.92 -25.82 -13.54
N SER A 178 32.75 -26.70 -12.98
CA SER A 178 32.43 -27.98 -12.33
C SER A 178 31.55 -27.89 -11.08
N ARG A 179 30.75 -28.94 -10.90
CA ARG A 179 29.98 -29.26 -9.69
C ARG A 179 30.94 -29.42 -8.51
N ASP A 180 30.92 -28.49 -7.55
CA ASP A 180 31.04 -28.74 -6.10
C ASP A 180 31.16 -27.42 -5.33
N ALA A 181 30.02 -26.81 -5.01
CA ALA A 181 29.81 -25.94 -3.85
C ALA A 181 28.31 -25.62 -3.77
N LYS A 182 27.67 -25.88 -2.62
CA LYS A 182 26.32 -25.40 -2.33
C LYS A 182 26.37 -23.89 -2.09
N THR A 183 26.51 -23.12 -3.17
CA THR A 183 26.42 -21.66 -3.14
C THR A 183 24.94 -21.30 -3.16
N VAL A 184 24.43 -20.74 -2.07
CA VAL A 184 23.08 -20.15 -2.03
C VAL A 184 23.12 -18.88 -2.86
N THR A 185 22.80 -18.97 -4.15
CA THR A 185 22.64 -17.83 -5.04
C THR A 185 21.26 -17.20 -4.80
N HIS A 186 21.19 -16.25 -3.87
CA HIS A 186 20.09 -15.28 -3.90
C HIS A 186 20.32 -14.35 -5.08
N GLN A 187 19.60 -14.61 -6.18
CA GLN A 187 19.57 -13.74 -7.35
C GLN A 187 18.95 -12.40 -6.96
N LEU A 188 19.76 -11.36 -6.87
CA LEU A 188 19.29 -9.98 -6.82
C LEU A 188 18.65 -9.68 -8.17
N THR A 189 17.33 -9.58 -8.23
CA THR A 189 16.62 -9.14 -9.44
C THR A 189 17.10 -7.74 -9.81
N PRO A 190 17.38 -7.45 -11.10
CA PRO A 190 17.75 -6.11 -11.53
C PRO A 190 16.51 -5.21 -11.47
N HIS A 191 16.22 -4.66 -10.29
CA HIS A 191 15.40 -3.46 -10.17
C HIS A 191 16.21 -2.29 -10.72
N GLU A 192 15.53 -1.34 -11.35
CA GLU A 192 16.10 -0.13 -11.96
C GLU A 192 17.06 0.55 -10.99
N VAL A 193 18.35 0.26 -11.14
CA VAL A 193 19.38 0.76 -10.24
C VAL A 193 19.55 2.23 -10.59
N ASN A 194 19.20 3.12 -9.68
CA ASN A 194 19.50 4.53 -9.85
C ASN A 194 21.02 4.72 -9.78
N LEU A 195 21.67 4.81 -10.94
CA LEU A 195 23.13 4.89 -11.10
C LEU A 195 23.78 6.16 -10.52
N THR A 196 23.00 6.99 -9.81
CA THR A 196 23.46 8.26 -9.23
C THR A 196 23.51 8.24 -7.70
N LYS A 197 23.09 7.16 -7.03
CA LYS A 197 23.10 7.03 -5.57
C LYS A 197 23.32 5.59 -5.13
N GLU A 198 24.35 5.37 -4.32
CA GLU A 198 24.53 4.17 -3.53
C GLU A 198 24.00 4.37 -2.09
N GLU A 199 23.31 3.37 -1.54
CA GLU A 199 22.82 3.38 -0.16
C GLU A 199 23.08 2.04 0.49
N VAL A 200 23.72 2.07 1.66
CA VAL A 200 24.05 0.88 2.46
C VAL A 200 23.59 1.14 3.89
N SER A 201 22.87 0.19 4.47
CA SER A 201 22.46 0.22 5.87
C SER A 201 22.67 -1.14 6.51
N PHE A 202 23.26 -1.16 7.70
CA PHE A 202 23.43 -2.35 8.52
C PHE A 202 23.61 -1.94 9.98
N SER A 203 23.47 -2.91 10.88
CA SER A 203 23.77 -2.75 12.31
C SER A 203 24.91 -3.69 12.68
N PHE A 204 25.76 -3.29 13.63
CA PHE A 204 26.85 -4.13 14.13
C PHE A 204 27.00 -3.98 15.64
N SER A 205 27.63 -4.98 16.28
CA SER A 205 28.02 -4.95 17.67
C SER A 205 29.38 -5.62 17.82
N THR A 206 30.36 -4.92 18.41
CA THR A 206 31.72 -5.44 18.62
C THR A 206 32.41 -4.68 19.75
N SER A 207 33.35 -5.34 20.44
CA SER A 207 34.30 -4.71 21.36
C SER A 207 35.70 -4.56 20.75
N ASN A 208 35.90 -5.03 19.51
CA ASN A 208 37.20 -5.07 18.85
C ASN A 208 37.36 -3.90 17.88
N ALA A 209 38.52 -3.25 17.93
CA ALA A 209 38.97 -2.25 16.96
C ALA A 209 40.48 -2.43 16.69
N PRO A 210 40.95 -2.28 15.45
CA PRO A 210 40.22 -1.83 14.27
C PRO A 210 39.48 -2.99 13.57
N ALA A 211 38.44 -2.68 12.79
CA ALA A 211 37.67 -3.69 12.05
C ALA A 211 37.12 -3.14 10.73
N ILE A 212 37.20 -3.92 9.65
CA ILE A 212 36.48 -3.63 8.40
C ILE A 212 35.09 -4.23 8.53
N LEU A 213 34.05 -3.41 8.47
CA LEU A 213 32.66 -3.86 8.60
C LEU A 213 32.06 -4.20 7.23
N MET A 214 32.43 -3.43 6.21
CA MET A 214 31.96 -3.63 4.84
C MET A 214 33.04 -3.14 3.87
N TYR A 215 33.24 -3.88 2.78
CA TYR A 215 34.14 -3.50 1.69
C TYR A 215 33.59 -4.00 0.37
N VAL A 216 33.46 -3.11 -0.60
CA VAL A 216 33.08 -3.40 -1.98
C VAL A 216 34.07 -2.70 -2.89
N SER A 217 34.63 -3.42 -3.84
CA SER A 217 35.49 -2.87 -4.88
C SER A 217 34.90 -3.15 -6.26
N SER A 218 35.14 -2.24 -7.19
CA SER A 218 34.86 -2.48 -8.61
C SER A 218 36.00 -3.29 -9.26
N LYS A 219 35.89 -3.54 -10.57
CA LYS A 219 37.02 -4.04 -11.39
C LYS A 219 38.07 -2.96 -11.67
N THR A 220 37.73 -1.70 -11.43
CA THR A 220 38.63 -0.54 -11.47
C THR A 220 39.20 -0.30 -10.06
N GLN A 221 39.78 0.86 -9.80
CA GLN A 221 40.34 1.21 -8.48
C GLN A 221 39.30 1.77 -7.49
N ASP A 222 38.02 1.81 -7.89
CA ASP A 222 36.96 2.42 -7.09
C ASP A 222 36.49 1.45 -6.00
N TYR A 223 36.25 1.98 -4.80
CA TYR A 223 35.80 1.18 -3.67
C TYR A 223 34.85 1.96 -2.75
N LEU A 224 34.00 1.22 -2.04
CA LEU A 224 33.18 1.67 -0.94
C LEU A 224 33.53 0.81 0.28
N ALA A 225 33.83 1.44 1.41
CA ALA A 225 34.17 0.74 2.63
C ALA A 225 33.54 1.43 3.84
N VAL A 226 33.25 0.65 4.88
CA VAL A 226 32.88 1.15 6.21
C VAL A 226 33.80 0.49 7.22
N VAL A 227 34.55 1.29 7.96
CA VAL A 227 35.65 0.84 8.83
C VAL A 227 35.50 1.40 10.23
N LEU A 228 35.69 0.55 11.24
CA LEU A 228 35.87 0.95 12.63
C LEU A 228 37.35 1.17 12.90
N ARG A 229 37.76 2.42 13.16
CA ARG A 229 39.16 2.78 13.44
C ARG A 229 39.59 2.39 14.85
N GLN A 230 40.90 2.40 15.09
CA GLN A 230 41.52 2.06 16.39
C GLN A 230 40.95 2.86 17.58
N ASN A 231 40.56 4.11 17.32
CA ASN A 231 39.99 5.02 18.32
C ASN A 231 38.47 4.85 18.51
N GLY A 232 37.86 3.83 17.89
CA GLY A 232 36.42 3.55 17.98
C GLY A 232 35.54 4.44 17.10
N VAL A 233 36.12 5.26 16.22
CA VAL A 233 35.37 6.11 15.28
C VAL A 233 35.08 5.35 13.99
N ILE A 234 33.85 5.48 13.49
CA ILE A 234 33.42 4.94 12.18
C ILE A 234 33.88 5.90 11.08
N ASP A 235 34.45 5.35 10.01
CA ASP A 235 34.90 6.04 8.78
C ASP A 235 34.34 5.36 7.53
#